data_AF-A0A9C9NJY3-F1
#
_entry.id   AF-A0A9C9NJY3-F1
#
_cell.length_a   1.000
_cell.length_b   1.000
_cell.length_c   1.000
_cell.angle_alpha   90.00
_cell.angle_beta   90.00
_cell.angle_gamma   90.00
#
_symmetry.space_group_name_H-M   'P 1'
#
loop_
_entity.id
_entity.type
_entity.pdbx_description
1 polymer ?
#
loop_
_entity_poly.entity_id
_entity_poly.type
_entity_poly.pdbx_seq_one_letter_code
_entity_poly.pdbx_strand_id
1 'polypeptide(L)'
;MRRFTKVLLAGIALAIAPMAPLTAVAQVSELSIAYNNQTDADFRKGLQIRLAWTGDYVGAFDGVIDAASLRAIRDFQARLGMTPSGIIDEAMLELLIARSNDAEKVLGITLVDDAATGARAALPLGMVRDFGATEVGNLWRSADEAVEIETVRIADTGQTLKGLFDVLSQATETRSVSDAEFGGVWFVLRGQESGRSYVMRFAGRDGDLRGLSISYTNGEAGRMAPYAVVASNLFEPFAGEPQAPLVASNEAKPFSSMLARKRAVGAPEARYAMAYSDPNRPHVFELPGETGSGAIQPGAREFDMAGTGFVVSRDGWLLTNAHVVKACRTVLVGDLGAASQTIIDTDNDLALIKVDGALGEPLEISAGKPRLGEDILALGYPLRSILADSLNVTRGNVSSLLGLMNDPRYLQISAAVQPGNSGGPLVDLAGRVVGVVTAKLNAVAVADATGDIPQSINFAIRPDAAIAFLHANGIAFETADASEPLASVPDATAEVKDSILPILCVGS
;
A
#
# COMPACT_ATOMS: atom_id res chain seq x y z
N MET A 1 -49.05 54.58 7.30
CA MET A 1 -48.94 53.15 7.70
C MET A 1 -47.60 52.65 7.19
N ARG A 2 -46.55 52.51 8.03
CA ARG A 2 -46.12 51.28 8.75
C ARG A 2 -46.06 50.05 7.82
N ARG A 3 -45.00 49.24 7.68
CA ARG A 3 -43.66 49.03 8.30
C ARG A 3 -42.86 48.15 7.29
N PHE A 4 -41.57 48.37 7.00
CA PHE A 4 -40.35 47.78 7.61
C PHE A 4 -40.38 46.22 7.67
N THR A 5 -39.37 45.42 7.27
CA THR A 5 -37.89 45.62 7.33
C THR A 5 -37.14 44.56 6.47
N LYS A 6 -36.04 44.96 5.81
CA LYS A 6 -34.85 44.12 5.49
C LYS A 6 -33.99 43.95 6.76
N VAL A 7 -32.91 43.14 6.70
CA VAL A 7 -31.77 42.94 7.66
C VAL A 7 -31.81 41.50 8.25
N LEU A 8 -30.75 40.66 8.25
CA LEU A 8 -29.33 40.86 8.60
C LEU A 8 -28.42 39.81 7.91
N LEU A 9 -27.36 40.24 7.22
CA LEU A 9 -26.10 39.48 7.12
C LEU A 9 -25.28 39.85 8.36
N ALA A 10 -24.94 38.87 9.21
CA ALA A 10 -23.99 39.07 10.29
C ALA A 10 -22.63 38.52 9.85
N GLY A 11 -21.70 39.42 9.55
CA GLY A 11 -20.28 39.11 9.48
C GLY A 11 -19.74 38.89 10.89
N ILE A 12 -19.00 37.80 11.08
CA ILE A 12 -18.13 37.64 12.25
C ILE A 12 -16.80 38.28 11.87
N ALA A 13 -16.65 39.55 12.24
CA ALA A 13 -15.33 40.15 12.38
C ALA A 13 -14.75 39.62 13.70
N LEU A 14 -13.74 38.74 13.61
CA LEU A 14 -12.92 38.40 14.76
C LEU A 14 -12.13 39.66 15.13
N ALA A 15 -12.42 40.22 16.29
CA ALA A 15 -11.62 41.31 16.84
C ALA A 15 -10.20 40.78 17.14
N ILE A 16 -9.24 41.18 16.30
CA ILE A 16 -7.82 40.95 16.55
C ILE A 16 -7.41 41.92 17.66
N ALA A 17 -7.42 41.46 18.90
CA ALA A 17 -6.61 42.09 19.93
C ALA A 17 -5.13 41.94 19.50
N PRO A 18 -4.26 42.95 19.74
CA PRO A 18 -2.85 42.84 19.39
C PRO A 18 -2.23 41.73 20.25
N MET A 19 -2.08 40.54 19.68
CA MET A 19 -1.30 39.48 20.30
C MET A 19 0.16 39.96 20.30
N ALA A 20 0.75 40.02 21.49
CA ALA A 20 2.19 40.19 21.63
C ALA A 20 2.92 39.14 20.77
N PRO A 21 4.08 39.46 20.17
CA PRO A 21 4.78 38.51 19.32
C PRO A 21 5.11 37.25 20.11
N LEU A 22 4.45 36.15 19.75
CA LEU A 22 4.79 34.81 20.22
C LEU A 22 6.21 34.48 19.77
N THR A 23 7.00 33.91 20.67
CA THR A 23 8.36 33.47 20.36
C THR A 23 8.33 32.33 19.34
N ALA A 24 9.38 32.18 18.52
CA ALA A 24 9.45 31.14 17.48
C ALA A 24 9.22 29.71 18.02
N VAL A 25 9.54 29.46 19.29
CA VAL A 25 9.30 28.17 19.98
C VAL A 25 7.81 27.92 20.20
N ALA A 26 7.02 28.95 20.54
CA ALA A 26 5.58 28.81 20.75
C ALA A 26 4.82 28.55 19.42
N GLN A 27 5.27 29.13 18.31
CA GLN A 27 4.72 28.85 16.97
C GLN A 27 5.01 27.41 16.49
N VAL A 28 6.18 26.85 16.83
CA VAL A 28 6.53 25.46 16.47
C VAL A 28 5.66 24.45 17.23
N SER A 29 5.41 24.69 18.52
CA SER A 29 4.56 23.79 19.32
C SER A 29 3.11 23.81 18.88
N GLU A 30 2.54 24.98 18.55
CA GLU A 30 1.14 25.07 18.09
C GLU A 30 0.93 24.40 16.73
N LEU A 31 1.88 24.57 15.80
CA LEU A 31 1.79 23.98 14.46
C LEU A 31 1.97 22.45 14.48
N SER A 32 2.88 21.94 15.31
CA SER A 32 3.06 20.50 15.54
C SER A 32 1.78 19.88 16.11
N ILE A 33 1.18 20.52 17.13
CA ILE A 33 -0.10 20.10 17.70
C ILE A 33 -1.21 20.14 16.64
N ALA A 34 -1.25 21.20 15.82
CA ALA A 34 -2.24 21.33 14.76
C ALA A 34 -2.13 20.17 13.76
N TYR A 35 -0.94 19.86 13.23
CA TYR A 35 -0.78 18.70 12.35
C TYR A 35 -1.18 17.39 13.02
N ASN A 36 -0.68 17.13 14.22
CA ASN A 36 -0.96 15.85 14.89
C ASN A 36 -2.44 15.66 15.25
N ASN A 37 -3.19 16.75 15.46
CA ASN A 37 -4.61 16.71 15.80
C ASN A 37 -5.55 16.84 14.59
N GLN A 38 -5.11 17.51 13.53
CA GLN A 38 -5.98 17.92 12.42
C GLN A 38 -5.72 17.15 11.13
N THR A 39 -4.57 16.50 10.98
CA THR A 39 -4.29 15.66 9.82
C THR A 39 -4.19 14.20 10.23
N ASP A 40 -4.38 13.28 9.28
CA ASP A 40 -4.36 11.84 9.56
C ASP A 40 -2.93 11.30 9.80
N ALA A 41 -2.80 10.23 10.59
CA ALA A 41 -1.52 9.61 10.87
C ALA A 41 -0.86 9.03 9.61
N ASP A 42 -1.60 8.41 8.70
CA ASP A 42 -1.05 7.83 7.47
C ASP A 42 -0.68 8.93 6.45
N PHE A 43 -1.42 10.04 6.41
CA PHE A 43 -0.98 11.25 5.71
C PHE A 43 0.39 11.72 6.23
N ARG A 44 0.53 11.84 7.55
CA ARG A 44 1.77 12.32 8.19
C ARG A 44 2.94 11.35 7.96
N LYS A 45 2.69 10.03 7.94
CA LYS A 45 3.69 9.03 7.53
C LYS A 45 4.08 9.19 6.06
N GLY A 46 3.11 9.29 5.16
CA GLY A 46 3.36 9.52 3.74
C GLY A 46 4.18 10.79 3.49
N LEU A 47 3.88 11.86 4.21
CA LEU A 47 4.65 13.10 4.22
C LEU A 47 6.09 12.88 4.68
N GLN A 48 6.31 12.21 5.81
CA GLN A 48 7.65 11.88 6.31
C GLN A 48 8.45 11.03 5.32
N ILE A 49 7.80 10.04 4.67
CA ILE A 49 8.40 9.20 3.62
C ILE A 49 8.84 10.05 2.42
N ARG A 50 7.96 10.93 1.93
CA ARG A 50 8.26 11.78 0.76
C ARG A 50 9.35 12.80 1.07
N LEU A 51 9.32 13.42 2.25
CA LEU A 51 10.39 14.30 2.71
C LEU A 51 11.72 13.55 2.86
N ALA A 52 11.69 12.27 3.22
CA ALA A 52 12.89 11.45 3.26
C ALA A 52 13.44 11.19 1.85
N TRP A 53 12.58 10.90 0.87
CA TRP A 53 12.99 10.75 -0.54
C TRP A 53 13.61 12.02 -1.12
N THR A 54 13.16 13.20 -0.68
CA THR A 54 13.74 14.48 -1.11
C THR A 54 14.98 14.89 -0.32
N GLY A 55 15.37 14.10 0.69
CA GLY A 55 16.56 14.29 1.52
C GLY A 55 16.38 15.26 2.70
N ASP A 56 15.16 15.69 2.99
CA ASP A 56 14.87 16.68 4.04
C ASP A 56 14.53 16.04 5.39
N TYR A 57 14.14 14.75 5.42
CA TYR A 57 13.75 14.04 6.65
C TYR A 57 14.54 12.75 6.86
N VAL A 58 14.97 12.48 8.11
CA VAL A 58 15.83 11.34 8.47
C VAL A 58 15.34 10.53 9.68
N GLY A 59 14.15 10.88 10.20
CA GLY A 59 13.54 10.27 11.39
C GLY A 59 12.69 9.04 11.08
N ALA A 60 11.87 8.63 12.06
CA ALA A 60 10.96 7.50 11.94
C ALA A 60 9.69 7.88 11.15
N PHE A 61 9.12 6.91 10.43
CA PHE A 61 7.84 7.08 9.73
C PHE A 61 6.66 6.70 10.64
N ASP A 62 6.57 7.36 11.79
CA ASP A 62 5.56 7.10 12.82
C ASP A 62 4.29 7.95 12.64
N GLY A 63 4.34 8.93 11.73
CA GLY A 63 3.29 9.89 11.51
C GLY A 63 3.15 10.88 12.66
N VAL A 64 4.16 11.09 13.51
CA VAL A 64 4.16 12.14 14.53
C VAL A 64 4.92 13.34 13.97
N ILE A 65 4.20 14.44 13.72
CA ILE A 65 4.80 15.70 13.24
C ILE A 65 5.39 16.45 14.43
N ASP A 66 6.65 16.16 14.71
CA ASP A 66 7.45 16.76 15.76
C ASP A 66 8.32 17.92 15.24
N ALA A 67 9.25 18.40 16.08
CA ALA A 67 10.16 19.47 15.68
C ALA A 67 11.07 19.09 14.51
N ALA A 68 11.43 17.80 14.36
CA ALA A 68 12.23 17.32 13.24
C ALA A 68 11.44 17.34 11.94
N SER A 69 10.18 16.87 11.97
CA SER A 69 9.28 16.88 10.83
C SER A 69 8.98 18.31 10.36
N LEU A 70 8.69 19.23 11.29
CA LEU A 70 8.49 20.64 10.95
C LEU A 70 9.73 21.33 10.38
N ARG A 71 10.92 20.92 10.82
CA ARG A 71 12.18 21.41 10.24
C ARG A 71 12.32 20.93 8.80
N ALA A 72 12.09 19.64 8.55
CA ALA A 72 12.15 19.06 7.19
C ALA A 72 11.20 19.78 6.21
N ILE A 73 9.97 20.07 6.64
CA ILE A 73 9.00 20.83 5.85
C ILE A 73 9.56 22.22 5.50
N ARG A 74 10.12 22.94 6.48
CA ARG A 74 10.67 24.28 6.27
C ARG A 74 11.91 24.28 5.38
N ASP A 75 12.77 23.28 5.54
CA ASP A 75 13.98 23.13 4.74
C ASP A 75 13.63 22.84 3.28
N PHE A 76 12.64 21.97 3.04
CA PHE A 76 12.10 21.72 1.70
C PHE A 76 11.52 23.01 1.07
N GLN A 77 10.72 23.77 1.83
CA GLN A 77 10.18 25.05 1.39
C GLN A 77 11.28 26.05 1.02
N ALA A 78 12.25 26.24 1.91
CA ALA A 78 13.35 27.19 1.70
C ALA A 78 14.17 26.84 0.45
N ARG A 79 14.45 25.54 0.24
CA ARG A 79 15.21 25.04 -0.92
C ARG A 79 14.52 25.31 -2.24
N LEU A 80 13.20 25.42 -2.23
CA LEU A 80 12.36 25.70 -3.41
C LEU A 80 12.00 27.18 -3.55
N GLY A 81 12.55 28.05 -2.70
CA GLY A 81 12.27 29.49 -2.71
C GLY A 81 10.89 29.85 -2.17
N MET A 82 10.22 28.93 -1.50
CA MET A 82 8.96 29.16 -0.79
C MET A 82 9.24 29.78 0.58
N THR A 83 8.24 30.42 1.18
CA THR A 83 8.33 30.87 2.57
C THR A 83 8.42 29.66 3.51
N PRO A 84 9.48 29.52 4.35
CA PRO A 84 9.67 28.39 5.24
C PRO A 84 8.75 28.48 6.47
N SER A 85 7.45 28.47 6.24
CA SER A 85 6.40 28.61 7.26
C SER A 85 6.27 27.33 8.09
N GLY A 86 6.53 26.17 7.49
CA GLY A 86 6.18 24.86 8.04
C GLY A 86 4.73 24.46 7.75
N ILE A 87 3.95 25.30 7.06
CA ILE A 87 2.58 25.02 6.61
C ILE A 87 2.65 24.40 5.22
N ILE A 88 2.07 23.22 5.03
CA ILE A 88 2.01 22.52 3.75
C ILE A 88 0.77 23.02 3.01
N ASP A 89 1.00 23.70 1.89
CA ASP A 89 -0.05 24.06 0.94
C ASP A 89 -0.02 23.10 -0.26
N GLU A 90 -1.04 23.22 -1.11
CA GLU A 90 -1.22 22.37 -2.30
C GLU A 90 0.00 22.41 -3.23
N ALA A 91 0.55 23.60 -3.46
CA ALA A 91 1.72 23.78 -4.33
C ALA A 91 2.99 23.10 -3.77
N MET A 92 3.21 23.15 -2.46
CA MET A 92 4.29 22.41 -1.81
C MET A 92 4.07 20.90 -1.92
N LEU A 93 2.84 20.43 -1.68
CA LEU A 93 2.51 19.01 -1.67
C LEU A 93 2.65 18.37 -3.06
N GLU A 94 2.14 19.01 -4.11
CA GLU A 94 2.30 18.56 -5.50
C GLU A 94 3.78 18.43 -5.88
N LEU A 95 4.58 19.43 -5.52
CA LEU A 95 6.00 19.44 -5.83
C LEU A 95 6.78 18.39 -5.03
N LEU A 96 6.42 18.18 -3.76
CA LEU A 96 6.98 17.11 -2.93
C LEU A 96 6.68 15.73 -3.51
N ILE A 97 5.44 15.49 -3.96
CA ILE A 97 5.04 14.24 -4.62
C ILE A 97 5.85 14.03 -5.89
N ALA A 98 5.92 15.02 -6.77
CA ALA A 98 6.66 14.93 -8.02
C ALA A 98 8.16 14.61 -7.79
N ARG A 99 8.80 15.32 -6.85
CA ARG A 99 10.22 15.11 -6.52
C ARG A 99 10.50 13.75 -5.88
N SER A 100 9.61 13.27 -5.01
CA SER A 100 9.69 11.93 -4.43
C SER A 100 9.58 10.86 -5.50
N ASN A 101 8.56 10.95 -6.36
CA ASN A 101 8.32 9.98 -7.42
C ASN A 101 9.49 9.92 -8.42
N ASP A 102 10.08 11.07 -8.77
CA ASP A 102 11.28 11.13 -9.62
C ASP A 102 12.48 10.44 -8.97
N ALA A 103 12.71 10.65 -7.66
CA ALA A 103 13.80 10.01 -6.93
C ALA A 103 13.65 8.48 -6.91
N GLU A 104 12.44 7.99 -6.63
CA GLU A 104 12.11 6.56 -6.63
C GLU A 104 12.30 5.94 -8.02
N LYS A 105 11.78 6.60 -9.06
CA LYS A 105 11.87 6.15 -10.45
C LYS A 105 13.31 6.06 -10.94
N VAL A 106 14.16 7.04 -10.60
CA VAL A 106 15.58 7.07 -10.99
C VAL A 106 16.37 5.90 -10.39
N LEU A 107 15.97 5.41 -9.21
CA LEU A 107 16.62 4.30 -8.54
C LEU A 107 16.02 2.94 -8.91
N GLY A 108 14.81 2.91 -9.49
CA GLY A 108 14.11 1.67 -9.82
C GLY A 108 13.80 0.85 -8.57
N ILE A 109 13.22 1.51 -7.56
CA ILE A 109 12.94 0.90 -6.26
C ILE A 109 11.95 -0.26 -6.42
N THR A 110 12.33 -1.42 -5.89
CA THR A 110 11.52 -2.63 -5.88
C THR A 110 11.55 -3.25 -4.49
N LEU A 111 10.41 -3.66 -3.95
CA LEU A 111 10.39 -4.48 -2.74
C LEU A 111 10.74 -5.92 -3.11
N VAL A 112 11.79 -6.45 -2.49
CA VAL A 112 12.30 -7.79 -2.74
C VAL A 112 12.20 -8.62 -1.47
N ASP A 113 11.54 -9.77 -1.59
CA ASP A 113 11.53 -10.82 -0.59
C ASP A 113 12.76 -11.70 -0.76
N ASP A 114 13.71 -11.57 0.17
CA ASP A 114 14.91 -12.39 0.17
C ASP A 114 14.63 -13.73 0.85
N ALA A 115 14.48 -14.78 0.03
CA ALA A 115 14.24 -16.13 0.52
C ALA A 115 15.38 -16.69 1.39
N ALA A 116 16.62 -16.18 1.28
CA ALA A 116 17.75 -16.65 2.08
C ALA A 116 17.65 -16.19 3.54
N THR A 117 17.21 -14.94 3.76
CA THR A 117 17.09 -14.36 5.11
C THR A 117 15.66 -14.34 5.63
N GLY A 118 14.66 -14.47 4.76
CA GLY A 118 13.24 -14.28 5.06
C GLY A 118 12.86 -12.82 5.32
N ALA A 119 13.71 -11.87 4.90
CA ALA A 119 13.48 -10.43 5.06
C ALA A 119 12.96 -9.81 3.76
N ARG A 120 12.22 -8.70 3.87
CA ARG A 120 11.82 -7.86 2.74
C ARG A 120 12.56 -6.53 2.79
N ALA A 121 13.18 -6.15 1.68
CA ALA A 121 13.92 -4.89 1.55
C ALA A 121 13.54 -4.13 0.28
N ALA A 122 13.52 -2.80 0.36
CA ALA A 122 13.40 -1.92 -0.80
C ALA A 122 14.77 -1.80 -1.49
N LEU A 123 14.93 -2.35 -2.68
CA LEU A 123 16.18 -2.39 -3.43
C LEU A 123 16.15 -1.48 -4.67
N PRO A 124 17.23 -0.72 -4.95
CA PRO A 124 17.33 0.15 -6.12
C PRO A 124 17.86 -0.64 -7.31
N LEU A 125 17.01 -1.50 -7.89
CA LEU A 125 17.40 -2.44 -8.95
C LEU A 125 17.77 -1.76 -10.27
N GLY A 126 17.49 -0.46 -10.42
CA GLY A 126 18.05 0.36 -11.49
C GLY A 126 19.56 0.63 -11.35
N MET A 127 20.16 0.32 -10.20
CA MET A 127 21.54 0.64 -9.86
C MET A 127 22.36 -0.55 -9.39
N VAL A 128 21.78 -1.43 -8.58
CA VAL A 128 22.44 -2.61 -8.04
C VAL A 128 21.92 -3.88 -8.72
N ARG A 129 22.77 -4.90 -8.76
CA ARG A 129 22.41 -6.25 -9.24
C ARG A 129 22.62 -7.26 -8.15
N ASP A 130 21.85 -8.33 -8.19
CA ASP A 130 22.02 -9.47 -7.31
C ASP A 130 23.39 -10.11 -7.56
N PHE A 131 24.21 -10.17 -6.51
CA PHE A 131 25.54 -10.76 -6.51
C PHE A 131 25.55 -12.13 -5.82
N GLY A 132 24.38 -12.56 -5.31
CA GLY A 132 24.15 -13.86 -4.72
C GLY A 132 24.46 -13.93 -3.22
N ALA A 133 24.35 -15.16 -2.73
CA ALA A 133 24.43 -15.46 -1.31
C ALA A 133 25.80 -15.11 -0.73
N THR A 134 25.77 -14.50 0.45
CA THR A 134 26.94 -14.33 1.31
C THR A 134 26.91 -15.37 2.42
N GLU A 135 27.93 -15.37 3.29
CA GLU A 135 27.93 -16.26 4.45
C GLU A 135 26.76 -15.99 5.41
N VAL A 136 26.23 -14.76 5.39
CA VAL A 136 25.23 -14.28 6.34
C VAL A 136 23.90 -13.86 5.70
N GLY A 137 23.78 -13.89 4.37
CA GLY A 137 22.52 -13.54 3.68
C GLY A 137 22.70 -13.39 2.18
N ASN A 138 22.27 -12.27 1.60
CA ASN A 138 22.34 -12.01 0.16
C ASN A 138 22.85 -10.58 -0.14
N LEU A 139 23.70 -10.44 -1.15
CA LEU A 139 24.34 -9.17 -1.50
C LEU A 139 23.87 -8.65 -2.86
N TRP A 140 23.49 -7.38 -2.90
CA TRP A 140 23.33 -6.59 -4.12
C TRP A 140 24.42 -5.53 -4.22
N ARG A 141 25.00 -5.37 -5.40
CA ARG A 141 26.12 -4.45 -5.62
C ARG A 141 25.99 -3.72 -6.96
N SER A 142 26.42 -2.46 -7.01
CA SER A 142 26.57 -1.72 -8.27
C SER A 142 27.79 -2.21 -9.05
N ALA A 143 27.79 -2.05 -10.37
CA ALA A 143 28.86 -2.57 -11.23
C ALA A 143 30.26 -2.00 -10.92
N ASP A 144 30.31 -0.78 -10.38
CA ASP A 144 31.52 -0.06 -9.96
C ASP A 144 31.84 -0.23 -8.46
N GLU A 145 31.08 -1.07 -7.76
CA GLU A 145 31.18 -1.32 -6.31
C GLU A 145 30.96 -0.06 -5.44
N ALA A 146 30.46 1.02 -6.04
CA ALA A 146 30.17 2.25 -5.34
C ALA A 146 29.01 2.12 -4.34
N VAL A 147 28.12 1.12 -4.54
CA VAL A 147 26.96 0.82 -3.70
C VAL A 147 26.90 -0.68 -3.40
N GLU A 148 26.65 -1.03 -2.13
CA GLU A 148 26.39 -2.38 -1.66
C GLU A 148 25.19 -2.36 -0.73
N ILE A 149 24.29 -3.33 -0.88
CA ILE A 149 23.15 -3.56 -0.01
C ILE A 149 23.14 -5.05 0.31
N GLU A 150 23.08 -5.41 1.58
CA GLU A 150 23.12 -6.79 2.03
C GLU A 150 21.99 -7.02 3.03
N THR A 151 21.16 -8.03 2.78
CA THR A 151 20.29 -8.62 3.79
C THR A 151 21.10 -9.60 4.61
N VAL A 152 20.88 -9.61 5.92
CA VAL A 152 21.65 -10.39 6.87
C VAL A 152 20.70 -11.20 7.73
N ARG A 153 21.05 -12.44 8.04
CA ARG A 153 20.41 -13.26 9.05
C ARG A 153 21.46 -14.03 9.85
N ILE A 154 21.29 -14.01 11.16
CA ILE A 154 22.15 -14.65 12.15
C ILE A 154 21.23 -15.39 13.11
N ALA A 155 21.18 -16.72 12.98
CA ALA A 155 20.38 -17.58 13.83
C ALA A 155 21.27 -18.63 14.52
N ASP A 156 20.83 -19.15 15.66
CA ASP A 156 21.43 -20.31 16.35
C ASP A 156 22.88 -20.16 16.80
N THR A 157 23.38 -18.92 16.91
CA THR A 157 24.77 -18.62 17.31
C THR A 157 24.94 -18.35 18.81
N GLY A 158 23.85 -18.29 19.58
CA GLY A 158 23.84 -17.80 20.97
C GLY A 158 24.07 -16.29 21.11
N GLN A 159 24.16 -15.57 19.99
CA GLN A 159 24.33 -14.12 19.97
C GLN A 159 23.02 -13.40 20.27
N THR A 160 23.12 -12.24 20.92
CA THR A 160 21.98 -11.38 21.20
C THR A 160 22.02 -10.14 20.32
N LEU A 161 20.85 -9.60 19.99
CA LEU A 161 20.73 -8.33 19.28
C LEU A 161 21.49 -7.20 19.99
N LYS A 162 21.44 -7.19 21.33
CA LYS A 162 22.15 -6.21 22.16
C LYS A 162 23.67 -6.38 22.08
N GLY A 163 24.18 -7.60 22.16
CA GLY A 163 25.61 -7.87 22.00
C GLY A 163 26.13 -7.46 20.61
N LEU A 164 25.33 -7.72 19.58
CA LEU A 164 25.60 -7.25 18.23
C LEU A 164 25.67 -5.71 18.16
N PHE A 165 24.67 -5.01 18.71
CA PHE A 165 24.66 -3.55 18.80
C PHE A 165 25.89 -3.00 19.55
N ASP A 166 26.26 -3.59 20.68
CA ASP A 166 27.37 -3.11 21.51
C ASP A 166 28.74 -3.24 20.81
N VAL A 167 28.89 -4.23 19.92
CA VAL A 167 30.10 -4.37 19.09
C VAL A 167 30.09 -3.36 17.95
N LEU A 168 28.98 -3.25 17.21
CA LEU A 168 28.92 -2.37 16.05
C LEU A 168 28.87 -0.89 16.43
N SER A 169 28.33 -0.52 17.60
CA SER A 169 28.30 0.89 18.03
C SER A 169 29.67 1.46 18.41
N GLN A 170 30.73 0.65 18.46
CA GLN A 170 32.08 1.10 18.76
C GLN A 170 32.79 1.64 17.51
N ALA A 171 33.37 2.83 17.65
CA ALA A 171 34.27 3.38 16.65
C ALA A 171 35.58 2.58 16.58
N THR A 172 36.17 2.50 15.40
CA THR A 172 37.49 1.89 15.15
C THR A 172 38.38 2.90 14.43
N GLU A 173 39.63 2.53 14.12
CA GLU A 173 40.52 3.38 13.31
C GLU A 173 39.93 3.74 11.94
N THR A 174 39.14 2.82 11.36
CA THR A 174 38.57 2.97 10.02
C THR A 174 37.09 3.34 10.04
N ARG A 175 36.44 3.30 11.20
CA ARG A 175 34.99 3.41 11.35
C ARG A 175 34.59 4.46 12.38
N SER A 176 33.75 5.40 11.98
CA SER A 176 33.05 6.31 12.87
C SER A 176 31.56 5.98 12.93
N VAL A 177 30.96 6.14 14.11
CA VAL A 177 29.51 5.99 14.32
C VAL A 177 28.95 7.39 14.55
N SER A 178 28.13 7.87 13.61
CA SER A 178 27.50 9.19 13.70
C SER A 178 26.18 9.14 14.46
N ASP A 179 25.49 8.00 14.39
CA ASP A 179 24.20 7.80 15.06
C ASP A 179 24.03 6.32 15.43
N ALA A 180 23.46 6.09 16.60
CA ALA A 180 23.27 4.75 17.15
C ALA A 180 22.05 4.71 18.06
N GLU A 181 21.02 3.98 17.64
CA GLU A 181 19.77 3.87 18.36
C GLU A 181 19.41 2.40 18.60
N PHE A 182 19.06 2.07 19.84
CA PHE A 182 18.65 0.72 20.25
C PHE A 182 17.26 0.76 20.88
N GLY A 183 16.28 0.13 20.21
CA GLY A 183 14.88 0.08 20.60
C GLY A 183 14.45 -1.21 21.32
N GLY A 184 15.40 -1.96 21.90
CA GLY A 184 15.12 -3.21 22.63
C GLY A 184 15.09 -4.44 21.74
N VAL A 185 14.20 -4.45 20.74
CA VAL A 185 14.04 -5.56 19.77
C VAL A 185 14.53 -5.21 18.37
N TRP A 186 15.05 -4.00 18.19
CA TRP A 186 15.65 -3.51 16.96
C TRP A 186 16.75 -2.50 17.27
N PHE A 187 17.63 -2.24 16.29
CA PHE A 187 18.55 -1.10 16.32
C PHE A 187 18.81 -0.54 14.92
N VAL A 188 19.25 0.70 14.87
CA VAL A 188 19.84 1.32 13.67
C VAL A 188 21.17 1.97 14.02
N LEU A 189 22.15 1.82 13.13
CA LEU A 189 23.46 2.47 13.20
C LEU A 189 23.72 3.19 11.90
N ARG A 190 24.27 4.40 11.99
CA ARG A 190 24.74 5.18 10.85
C ARG A 190 26.16 5.65 11.10
N GLY A 191 26.95 5.77 10.06
CA GLY A 191 28.32 6.20 10.23
C GLY A 191 29.11 6.20 8.93
N GLN A 192 30.42 6.33 9.07
CA GLN A 192 31.34 6.17 7.95
C GLN A 192 32.36 5.08 8.26
N GLU A 193 32.73 4.33 7.23
CA GLU A 193 33.79 3.33 7.31
C GLU A 193 34.61 3.35 6.02
N SER A 194 35.93 3.56 6.14
CA SER A 194 36.86 3.53 5.01
C SER A 194 36.43 4.39 3.81
N GLY A 195 35.91 5.60 4.07
CA GLY A 195 35.46 6.53 3.02
C GLY A 195 34.08 6.22 2.41
N ARG A 196 33.34 5.29 3.00
CA ARG A 196 31.95 4.96 2.66
C ARG A 196 31.03 5.36 3.79
N SER A 197 29.84 5.86 3.47
CA SER A 197 28.75 5.96 4.43
C SER A 197 28.08 4.59 4.56
N TYR A 198 27.61 4.26 5.77
CA TYR A 198 26.84 3.05 6.01
C TYR A 198 25.60 3.32 6.86
N VAL A 199 24.58 2.49 6.63
CA VAL A 199 23.40 2.32 7.49
C VAL A 199 23.22 0.84 7.76
N MET A 200 23.09 0.47 9.02
CA MET A 200 22.80 -0.90 9.45
C MET A 200 21.54 -0.90 10.29
N ARG A 201 20.54 -1.70 9.92
CA ARG A 201 19.32 -1.90 10.70
C ARG A 201 19.15 -3.37 10.99
N PHE A 202 18.88 -3.71 12.25
CA PHE A 202 18.66 -5.10 12.66
C PHE A 202 17.46 -5.20 13.59
N ALA A 203 16.83 -6.36 13.59
CA ALA A 203 15.84 -6.77 14.56
C ALA A 203 16.09 -8.21 15.02
N GLY A 204 15.61 -8.54 16.21
CA GLY A 204 15.77 -9.87 16.80
C GLY A 204 14.43 -10.43 17.29
N ARG A 205 14.19 -11.71 17.01
CA ARG A 205 13.04 -12.48 17.53
C ARG A 205 13.50 -13.89 17.82
N ASP A 206 13.35 -14.34 19.08
CA ASP A 206 13.65 -15.72 19.51
C ASP A 206 15.04 -16.25 19.14
N GLY A 207 16.06 -15.38 19.16
CA GLY A 207 17.45 -15.75 18.81
C GLY A 207 17.75 -15.74 17.30
N ASP A 208 16.77 -15.47 16.46
CA ASP A 208 16.94 -15.14 15.03
C ASP A 208 17.11 -13.63 14.88
N LEU A 209 18.27 -13.19 14.41
CA LEU A 209 18.59 -11.79 14.13
C LEU A 209 18.56 -11.58 12.63
N ARG A 210 17.84 -10.57 12.16
CA ARG A 210 17.77 -10.24 10.73
C ARG A 210 18.04 -8.76 10.53
N GLY A 211 18.72 -8.42 9.43
CA GLY A 211 19.19 -7.06 9.22
C GLY A 211 19.35 -6.67 7.77
N LEU A 212 19.56 -5.37 7.58
CA LEU A 212 19.84 -4.71 6.33
C LEU A 212 21.07 -3.84 6.54
N SER A 213 22.08 -4.05 5.69
CA SER A 213 23.29 -3.25 5.62
C SER A 213 23.30 -2.52 4.27
N ILE A 214 23.46 -1.20 4.30
CA ILE A 214 23.57 -0.35 3.11
C ILE A 214 24.89 0.38 3.23
N SER A 215 25.76 0.28 2.22
CA SER A 215 27.01 1.04 2.17
C SER A 215 27.23 1.68 0.80
N TYR A 216 27.68 2.93 0.78
CA TYR A 216 27.92 3.65 -0.45
C TYR A 216 29.07 4.64 -0.32
N THR A 217 29.77 4.90 -1.42
CA THR A 217 30.86 5.88 -1.45
C THR A 217 30.34 7.30 -1.26
N ASN A 218 31.20 8.22 -0.82
CA ASN A 218 30.86 9.64 -0.73
C ASN A 218 30.39 10.25 -2.07
N GLY A 219 30.84 9.70 -3.21
CA GLY A 219 30.39 10.15 -4.55
C GLY A 219 28.91 9.86 -4.82
N GLU A 220 28.37 8.77 -4.26
CA GLU A 220 26.97 8.38 -4.41
C GLU A 220 26.05 8.94 -3.32
N ALA A 221 26.59 9.71 -2.36
CA ALA A 221 25.84 10.18 -1.20
C ALA A 221 24.60 11.00 -1.57
N GLY A 222 24.65 11.79 -2.65
CA GLY A 222 23.51 12.60 -3.09
C GLY A 222 22.28 11.77 -3.49
N ARG A 223 22.49 10.56 -4.03
CA ARG A 223 21.40 9.65 -4.44
C ARG A 223 21.07 8.65 -3.33
N MET A 224 22.09 8.17 -2.64
CA MET A 224 21.97 7.04 -1.73
C MET A 224 21.61 7.43 -0.30
N ALA A 225 21.89 8.65 0.16
CA ALA A 225 21.51 9.06 1.51
C ALA A 225 19.98 9.11 1.73
N PRO A 226 19.16 9.71 0.83
CA PRO A 226 17.70 9.63 0.90
C PRO A 226 17.19 8.18 0.86
N TYR A 227 17.70 7.39 -0.07
CA TYR A 227 17.38 5.97 -0.19
C TYR A 227 17.66 5.20 1.10
N ALA A 228 18.83 5.39 1.73
CA ALA A 228 19.23 4.62 2.89
C ALA A 228 18.32 4.89 4.11
N VAL A 229 17.82 6.12 4.25
CA VAL A 229 16.80 6.45 5.26
C VAL A 229 15.50 5.73 4.97
N VAL A 230 15.01 5.77 3.73
CA VAL A 230 13.73 5.16 3.37
C VAL A 230 13.81 3.63 3.47
N ALA A 231 14.81 3.02 2.83
CA ALA A 231 15.00 1.58 2.79
C ALA A 231 15.20 0.98 4.19
N SER A 232 15.92 1.67 5.08
CA SER A 232 16.03 1.21 6.47
C SER A 232 14.69 1.28 7.20
N ASN A 233 13.90 2.35 7.07
CA ASN A 233 12.60 2.42 7.73
C ASN A 233 11.57 1.41 7.18
N LEU A 234 11.59 1.14 5.87
CA LEU A 234 10.69 0.19 5.20
C LEU A 234 11.15 -1.28 5.32
N PHE A 235 12.31 -1.54 5.91
CA PHE A 235 12.84 -2.90 6.04
C PHE A 235 11.95 -3.75 6.97
N GLU A 236 11.45 -4.86 6.44
CA GLU A 236 10.69 -5.86 7.20
C GLU A 236 11.58 -7.08 7.47
N PRO A 237 12.20 -7.18 8.66
CA PRO A 237 13.16 -8.24 8.95
C PRO A 237 12.55 -9.63 8.90
N PHE A 238 11.27 -9.79 9.28
CA PHE A 238 10.58 -11.08 9.38
C PHE A 238 9.36 -11.14 8.44
N ALA A 239 9.55 -10.80 7.16
CA ALA A 239 8.49 -10.81 6.15
C ALA A 239 8.04 -12.23 5.76
N GLY A 240 8.96 -13.20 5.83
CA GLY A 240 8.68 -14.60 5.54
C GLY A 240 9.63 -15.56 6.25
N GLU A 241 9.38 -16.85 6.04
CA GLU A 241 10.27 -17.91 6.53
C GLU A 241 11.43 -18.13 5.54
N PRO A 242 12.68 -18.23 6.02
CA PRO A 242 13.85 -18.46 5.17
C PRO A 242 13.81 -19.88 4.58
N GLN A 243 14.08 -19.98 3.28
CA GLN A 243 13.99 -21.24 2.53
C GLN A 243 15.31 -22.04 2.50
N ALA A 244 16.43 -21.43 2.90
CA ALA A 244 17.75 -22.07 2.90
C ALA A 244 18.48 -21.90 4.24
N PRO A 245 19.19 -22.92 4.73
CA PRO A 245 20.10 -22.77 5.86
C PRO A 245 21.31 -21.89 5.45
N LEU A 246 21.66 -20.90 6.27
CA LEU A 246 22.79 -19.99 6.00
C LEU A 246 24.12 -20.66 6.37
N VAL A 247 25.17 -20.39 5.60
CA VAL A 247 26.50 -21.01 5.77
C VAL A 247 27.13 -20.64 7.13
N ALA A 248 26.82 -19.45 7.69
CA ALA A 248 27.37 -18.99 8.97
C ALA A 248 26.72 -19.63 10.22
N SER A 249 25.69 -20.48 10.10
CA SER A 249 24.99 -21.05 11.27
C SER A 249 25.79 -22.09 12.06
N ASN A 250 27.06 -22.37 11.71
CA ASN A 250 27.87 -23.43 12.33
C ASN A 250 29.23 -22.99 12.89
N GLU A 251 29.57 -21.70 12.95
CA GLU A 251 30.86 -21.26 13.49
C GLU A 251 30.70 -20.30 14.68
N ALA A 252 31.19 -20.71 15.86
CA ALA A 252 31.34 -19.88 17.05
C ALA A 252 32.45 -18.82 16.90
N LYS A 253 32.44 -18.04 15.81
CA LYS A 253 33.40 -16.97 15.57
C LYS A 253 32.87 -15.64 16.16
N PRO A 254 33.71 -14.87 16.87
CA PRO A 254 33.31 -13.57 17.41
C PRO A 254 32.94 -12.58 16.29
N PHE A 255 32.07 -11.62 16.60
CA PHE A 255 31.53 -10.63 15.66
C PHE A 255 32.61 -9.81 14.92
N SER A 256 33.76 -9.59 15.57
CA SER A 256 34.95 -8.96 14.96
C SER A 256 35.45 -9.68 13.71
N SER A 257 35.14 -10.98 13.57
CA SER A 257 35.47 -11.73 12.36
C SER A 257 34.60 -11.34 11.16
N MET A 258 33.36 -10.89 11.34
CA MET A 258 32.49 -10.44 10.24
C MET A 258 33.05 -9.17 9.57
N LEU A 259 33.63 -8.27 10.36
CA LEU A 259 34.28 -7.04 9.88
C LEU A 259 35.57 -7.32 9.06
N ALA A 260 36.16 -8.52 9.21
CA ALA A 260 37.42 -8.91 8.59
C ALA A 260 37.27 -9.90 7.41
N ARG A 261 36.04 -10.32 7.05
CA ARG A 261 35.85 -11.34 6.00
C ARG A 261 36.01 -10.72 4.62
N LYS A 262 36.78 -11.39 3.75
CA LYS A 262 36.88 -11.03 2.34
C LYS A 262 35.50 -11.14 1.70
N ARG A 263 34.95 -9.99 1.29
CA ARG A 263 33.74 -9.88 0.46
C ARG A 263 33.92 -10.75 -0.77
N ALA A 264 32.91 -11.56 -1.09
CA ALA A 264 32.99 -12.71 -1.99
C ALA A 264 33.85 -12.46 -3.25
N VAL A 265 34.79 -13.38 -3.50
CA VAL A 265 35.58 -13.44 -4.74
C VAL A 265 35.04 -14.59 -5.57
N GLY A 266 34.58 -14.27 -6.78
CA GLY A 266 34.20 -15.26 -7.79
C GLY A 266 32.70 -15.48 -7.87
N ALA A 267 32.12 -15.01 -8.98
CA ALA A 267 30.78 -15.37 -9.40
C ALA A 267 30.77 -16.82 -9.90
N PRO A 268 29.92 -17.72 -9.36
CA PRO A 268 29.36 -18.81 -10.14
C PRO A 268 28.29 -18.23 -11.09
N GLU A 269 28.21 -18.73 -12.31
CA GLU A 269 27.18 -18.32 -13.28
C GLU A 269 25.79 -18.34 -12.64
N ALA A 270 25.19 -17.14 -12.56
CA ALA A 270 23.92 -16.90 -11.91
C ALA A 270 22.78 -17.59 -12.67
N ARG A 271 22.05 -18.45 -11.96
CA ARG A 271 20.69 -18.81 -12.34
C ARG A 271 19.83 -17.61 -11.95
N TYR A 272 19.40 -16.87 -12.96
CA TYR A 272 18.60 -15.66 -12.80
C TYR A 272 17.31 -15.93 -12.01
N ALA A 273 17.08 -15.10 -11.00
CA ALA A 273 15.77 -14.78 -10.45
C ALA A 273 14.91 -14.08 -11.53
N MET A 274 13.62 -14.41 -11.59
CA MET A 274 12.68 -13.63 -12.39
C MET A 274 12.42 -12.30 -11.68
N ALA A 275 13.05 -11.24 -12.20
CA ALA A 275 12.74 -9.86 -11.91
C ALA A 275 11.57 -9.39 -12.77
N TYR A 276 10.79 -8.47 -12.21
CA TYR A 276 9.81 -7.63 -12.89
C TYR A 276 10.34 -7.06 -14.22
N SER A 277 9.45 -7.07 -15.21
CA SER A 277 9.62 -6.74 -16.62
C SER A 277 9.74 -5.24 -16.93
N ASP A 278 10.53 -4.92 -17.95
CA ASP A 278 10.72 -3.60 -18.59
C ASP A 278 9.37 -3.00 -19.09
N PRO A 279 9.11 -1.69 -18.90
CA PRO A 279 7.81 -1.08 -19.18
C PRO A 279 7.38 -0.90 -20.65
N ASN A 280 8.11 -1.34 -21.69
CA ASN A 280 7.82 -0.82 -23.04
C ASN A 280 7.95 -1.68 -24.32
N ARG A 281 7.84 -3.02 -24.30
CA ARG A 281 7.32 -3.87 -25.42
C ARG A 281 7.61 -5.38 -25.23
N PRO A 282 6.67 -6.29 -25.56
CA PRO A 282 6.92 -7.73 -25.58
C PRO A 282 7.08 -8.26 -27.02
N HIS A 283 8.16 -9.01 -27.29
CA HIS A 283 8.10 -10.10 -28.28
C HIS A 283 9.00 -11.27 -27.90
N VAL A 284 8.30 -12.37 -27.59
CA VAL A 284 8.53 -13.82 -27.77
C VAL A 284 9.95 -14.28 -28.16
N PHE A 285 10.49 -15.24 -27.41
CA PHE A 285 11.39 -16.25 -27.95
C PHE A 285 11.14 -17.64 -27.34
N GLU A 286 11.06 -18.65 -28.21
CA GLU A 286 10.83 -20.08 -27.89
C GLU A 286 12.06 -20.77 -27.26
N LEU A 287 11.80 -21.83 -26.49
CA LEU A 287 12.79 -22.62 -25.75
C LEU A 287 13.24 -23.88 -26.54
N PRO A 288 14.54 -24.29 -26.49
CA PRO A 288 14.95 -25.63 -26.87
C PRO A 288 14.97 -26.59 -25.65
N GLY A 289 13.97 -27.47 -25.60
CA GLY A 289 14.05 -28.90 -25.24
C GLY A 289 14.46 -29.34 -23.83
N GLU A 290 13.49 -29.80 -23.03
CA GLU A 290 13.72 -30.81 -21.99
C GLU A 290 13.17 -32.17 -22.42
N THR A 291 13.97 -33.22 -22.25
CA THR A 291 13.50 -34.62 -22.28
C THR A 291 13.42 -35.19 -20.86
N GLY A 292 12.18 -35.36 -20.38
CA GLY A 292 11.70 -36.39 -19.43
C GLY A 292 12.14 -36.28 -17.95
N SER A 293 11.30 -36.55 -16.94
CA SER A 293 10.00 -37.21 -16.89
C SER A 293 9.46 -37.15 -15.43
N GLY A 294 8.16 -36.91 -15.26
CA GLY A 294 7.31 -37.28 -14.09
C GLY A 294 7.46 -36.41 -12.83
N ALA A 295 6.42 -35.90 -12.16
CA ALA A 295 5.01 -36.25 -12.11
C ALA A 295 4.16 -35.00 -11.75
N ILE A 296 2.90 -34.97 -12.20
CA ILE A 296 1.96 -33.83 -12.14
C ILE A 296 1.28 -33.70 -10.76
N GLN A 297 1.26 -32.49 -10.20
CA GLN A 297 0.14 -31.97 -9.38
C GLN A 297 -0.44 -30.72 -10.08
N PRO A 298 -1.78 -30.55 -10.20
CA PRO A 298 -2.36 -29.47 -10.99
C PRO A 298 -2.56 -28.17 -10.19
N GLY A 299 -1.84 -27.13 -10.62
CA GLY A 299 -2.40 -25.82 -10.99
C GLY A 299 -2.96 -24.89 -9.92
N ALA A 300 -2.09 -24.11 -9.26
CA ALA A 300 -2.47 -22.76 -8.84
C ALA A 300 -2.33 -21.85 -10.08
N ARG A 301 -3.45 -21.35 -10.60
CA ARG A 301 -3.45 -20.32 -11.65
C ARG A 301 -2.97 -19.01 -11.00
N GLU A 302 -1.97 -18.39 -11.58
CA GLU A 302 -1.53 -17.04 -11.23
C GLU A 302 -2.57 -16.04 -11.77
N PHE A 303 -2.99 -15.09 -10.93
CA PHE A 303 -4.04 -14.10 -11.22
C PHE A 303 -3.48 -12.69 -11.11
N ASP A 304 -3.76 -11.82 -12.07
CA ASP A 304 -3.15 -10.49 -12.15
C ASP A 304 -3.92 -9.43 -11.32
N MET A 305 -5.24 -9.63 -11.17
CA MET A 305 -6.12 -8.80 -10.34
C MET A 305 -7.24 -9.66 -9.75
N ALA A 306 -7.70 -9.34 -8.53
CA ALA A 306 -8.88 -9.98 -7.94
C ALA A 306 -9.88 -8.95 -7.40
N GLY A 307 -11.16 -9.30 -7.50
CA GLY A 307 -12.27 -8.52 -6.99
C GLY A 307 -13.44 -9.42 -6.59
N THR A 308 -14.61 -8.81 -6.41
CA THR A 308 -15.86 -9.47 -6.06
C THR A 308 -16.90 -9.16 -7.13
N GLY A 309 -17.83 -10.08 -7.35
CA GLY A 309 -19.04 -9.84 -8.13
C GLY A 309 -20.23 -10.51 -7.46
N PHE A 310 -21.44 -10.16 -7.90
CA PHE A 310 -22.67 -10.73 -7.36
C PHE A 310 -23.71 -11.01 -8.44
N VAL A 311 -24.54 -12.02 -8.21
CA VAL A 311 -25.56 -12.46 -9.17
C VAL A 311 -26.68 -11.43 -9.27
N VAL A 312 -26.99 -11.03 -10.50
CA VAL A 312 -28.04 -10.02 -10.82
C VAL A 312 -29.15 -10.57 -11.71
N SER A 313 -28.98 -11.79 -12.25
CA SER A 313 -29.96 -12.42 -13.12
C SER A 313 -29.97 -13.94 -12.98
N ARG A 314 -31.15 -14.54 -13.10
CA ARG A 314 -31.34 -16.00 -13.12
C ARG A 314 -30.63 -16.66 -14.31
N ASP A 315 -30.37 -15.89 -15.36
CA ASP A 315 -29.72 -16.36 -16.59
C ASP A 315 -28.18 -16.37 -16.51
N GLY A 316 -27.60 -16.30 -15.31
CA GLY A 316 -26.15 -16.48 -15.14
C GLY A 316 -25.31 -15.20 -15.21
N TRP A 317 -25.93 -14.03 -15.00
CA TRP A 317 -25.23 -12.75 -15.05
C TRP A 317 -24.80 -12.28 -13.66
N LEU A 318 -23.55 -11.86 -13.57
CA LEU A 318 -22.97 -11.20 -12.40
C LEU A 318 -22.63 -9.75 -12.73
N LEU A 319 -22.75 -8.88 -11.74
CA LEU A 319 -22.26 -7.51 -11.79
C LEU A 319 -20.95 -7.39 -10.98
N THR A 320 -20.00 -6.62 -11.49
CA THR A 320 -18.74 -6.24 -10.82
C THR A 320 -18.28 -4.87 -11.34
N ASN A 321 -17.06 -4.43 -10.97
CA ASN A 321 -16.47 -3.22 -11.54
C ASN A 321 -15.74 -3.46 -12.86
N ALA A 322 -15.77 -2.45 -13.74
CA ALA A 322 -15.03 -2.47 -15.00
C ALA A 322 -13.52 -2.62 -14.77
N HIS A 323 -12.94 -1.90 -13.80
CA HIS A 323 -11.49 -1.97 -13.56
C HIS A 323 -11.01 -3.35 -13.10
N VAL A 324 -11.88 -4.19 -12.53
CA VAL A 324 -11.54 -5.57 -12.12
C VAL A 324 -11.35 -6.46 -13.34
N VAL A 325 -12.12 -6.24 -14.43
CA VAL A 325 -12.17 -7.17 -15.57
C VAL A 325 -11.64 -6.61 -16.89
N LYS A 326 -11.49 -5.29 -17.02
CA LYS A 326 -11.24 -4.64 -18.33
C LYS A 326 -9.92 -5.03 -19.00
N ALA A 327 -8.91 -5.36 -18.21
CA ALA A 327 -7.59 -5.74 -18.73
C ALA A 327 -7.48 -7.26 -18.94
N CYS A 328 -8.45 -8.05 -18.45
CA CYS A 328 -8.30 -9.49 -18.39
C CYS A 328 -8.43 -10.15 -19.75
N ARG A 329 -7.45 -10.99 -20.10
CA ARG A 329 -7.62 -11.95 -21.19
C ARG A 329 -8.65 -13.03 -20.85
N THR A 330 -8.74 -13.42 -19.59
CA THR A 330 -9.74 -14.38 -19.11
C THR A 330 -10.21 -13.99 -17.73
N VAL A 331 -11.53 -13.93 -17.55
CA VAL A 331 -12.16 -13.67 -16.26
C VAL A 331 -12.61 -15.01 -15.69
N LEU A 332 -12.13 -15.40 -14.52
CA LEU A 332 -12.61 -16.55 -13.77
C LEU A 332 -13.54 -16.11 -12.64
N VAL A 333 -14.58 -16.90 -12.37
CA VAL A 333 -15.57 -16.64 -11.33
C VAL A 333 -15.56 -17.81 -10.36
N GLY A 334 -14.92 -17.65 -9.20
CA GLY A 334 -14.74 -18.70 -8.20
C GLY A 334 -14.41 -20.07 -8.80
N ASP A 335 -15.15 -21.09 -8.37
CA ASP A 335 -15.04 -22.46 -8.87
C ASP A 335 -15.91 -22.73 -10.11
N LEU A 336 -16.67 -21.73 -10.58
CA LEU A 336 -17.57 -21.84 -11.74
C LEU A 336 -16.83 -21.80 -13.08
N GLY A 337 -15.58 -21.33 -13.07
CA GLY A 337 -14.72 -21.30 -14.25
C GLY A 337 -14.73 -19.98 -14.99
N ALA A 338 -14.47 -20.03 -16.31
CA ALA A 338 -14.26 -18.84 -17.12
C ALA A 338 -15.59 -18.20 -17.56
N ALA A 339 -15.61 -16.88 -17.59
CA ALA A 339 -16.71 -16.12 -18.16
C ALA A 339 -16.92 -16.44 -19.65
N SER A 340 -18.16 -16.73 -20.03
CA SER A 340 -18.55 -16.91 -21.43
C SER A 340 -18.78 -15.59 -22.16
N GLN A 341 -19.11 -14.52 -21.41
CA GLN A 341 -19.29 -13.18 -21.96
C GLN A 341 -18.89 -12.11 -20.93
N THR A 342 -18.40 -10.97 -21.42
CA THR A 342 -18.13 -9.79 -20.60
C THR A 342 -18.59 -8.54 -21.33
N ILE A 343 -19.35 -7.67 -20.64
CA ILE A 343 -19.79 -6.36 -21.13
C ILE A 343 -19.26 -5.31 -20.16
N ILE A 344 -18.60 -4.27 -20.68
CA ILE A 344 -17.89 -3.29 -19.86
C ILE A 344 -18.44 -1.89 -20.12
N ASP A 345 -18.79 -1.19 -19.04
CA ASP A 345 -19.01 0.25 -19.00
C ASP A 345 -17.86 0.90 -18.20
N THR A 346 -16.89 1.43 -18.93
CA THR A 346 -15.71 2.05 -18.32
C THR A 346 -16.05 3.40 -17.66
N ASP A 347 -17.07 4.09 -18.17
CA ASP A 347 -17.42 5.44 -17.72
C ASP A 347 -18.06 5.40 -16.33
N ASN A 348 -18.90 4.38 -16.08
CA ASN A 348 -19.53 4.15 -14.78
C ASN A 348 -18.81 3.11 -13.92
N ASP A 349 -17.66 2.60 -14.38
CA ASP A 349 -16.86 1.57 -13.70
C ASP A 349 -17.65 0.30 -13.37
N LEU A 350 -18.55 -0.12 -14.26
CA LEU A 350 -19.40 -1.32 -14.12
C LEU A 350 -19.07 -2.35 -15.21
N ALA A 351 -19.18 -3.63 -14.89
CA ALA A 351 -19.10 -4.70 -15.86
C ALA A 351 -20.07 -5.83 -15.54
N LEU A 352 -20.64 -6.42 -16.58
CA LEU A 352 -21.45 -7.62 -16.52
C LEU A 352 -20.62 -8.80 -17.01
N ILE A 353 -20.64 -9.88 -16.24
CA ILE A 353 -19.96 -11.13 -16.57
C ILE A 353 -21.03 -12.21 -16.66
N LYS A 354 -21.00 -13.00 -17.74
CA LYS A 354 -21.83 -14.19 -17.86
C LYS A 354 -20.99 -15.42 -17.58
N VAL A 355 -21.53 -16.35 -16.80
CA VAL A 355 -20.98 -17.69 -16.64
C VAL A 355 -22.04 -18.72 -16.98
N ASP A 356 -21.58 -19.86 -17.48
CA ASP A 356 -22.45 -20.97 -17.83
C ASP A 356 -22.58 -21.91 -16.62
N GLY A 357 -23.77 -22.01 -16.04
CA GLY A 357 -24.02 -22.83 -14.85
C GLY A 357 -25.17 -22.32 -13.99
N ALA A 358 -25.56 -23.11 -12.98
CA ALA A 358 -26.52 -22.65 -11.97
C ALA A 358 -25.79 -21.71 -10.99
N LEU A 359 -26.30 -20.48 -10.86
CA LEU A 359 -25.85 -19.50 -9.88
C LEU A 359 -26.76 -19.49 -8.64
N GLY A 360 -26.31 -18.84 -7.56
CA GLY A 360 -27.18 -18.45 -6.45
C GLY A 360 -28.34 -17.57 -6.91
N GLU A 361 -29.32 -17.34 -6.03
CA GLU A 361 -30.47 -16.48 -6.35
C GLU A 361 -30.03 -15.04 -6.65
N PRO A 362 -30.57 -14.36 -7.68
CA PRO A 362 -30.21 -12.98 -7.94
C PRO A 362 -30.47 -12.08 -6.74
N LEU A 363 -29.54 -11.18 -6.44
CA LEU A 363 -29.79 -10.18 -5.43
C LEU A 363 -30.75 -9.12 -5.96
N GLU A 364 -31.79 -8.81 -5.19
CA GLU A 364 -32.74 -7.75 -5.54
C GLU A 364 -32.08 -6.38 -5.39
N ILE A 365 -32.22 -5.53 -6.41
CA ILE A 365 -31.68 -4.18 -6.38
C ILE A 365 -32.77 -3.22 -5.87
N SER A 366 -32.43 -2.38 -4.90
CA SER A 366 -33.38 -1.40 -4.38
C SER A 366 -33.79 -0.43 -5.50
N ALA A 367 -35.09 -0.37 -5.80
CA ALA A 367 -35.66 0.61 -6.73
C ALA A 367 -35.81 2.00 -6.08
N GLY A 368 -35.65 2.09 -4.76
CA GLY A 368 -35.73 3.32 -3.99
C GLY A 368 -34.46 4.18 -4.10
N LYS A 369 -34.58 5.46 -3.75
CA LYS A 369 -33.41 6.33 -3.60
C LYS A 369 -32.65 5.94 -2.32
N PRO A 370 -31.32 5.76 -2.37
CA PRO A 370 -30.52 5.57 -1.16
C PRO A 370 -30.77 6.69 -0.14
N ARG A 371 -30.78 6.36 1.15
CA ARG A 371 -31.05 7.34 2.21
C ARG A 371 -29.78 7.68 2.97
N LEU A 372 -29.64 8.95 3.33
CA LEU A 372 -28.54 9.40 4.19
C LEU A 372 -28.66 8.76 5.58
N GLY A 373 -27.57 8.22 6.09
CA GLY A 373 -27.51 7.53 7.38
C GLY A 373 -28.06 6.10 7.36
N GLU A 374 -28.43 5.56 6.20
CA GLU A 374 -28.89 4.17 6.05
C GLU A 374 -27.78 3.19 6.40
N ASP A 375 -28.08 2.23 7.29
CA ASP A 375 -27.16 1.16 7.66
C ASP A 375 -26.94 0.23 6.47
N ILE A 376 -25.66 -0.05 6.19
CA ILE A 376 -25.25 -0.88 5.07
C ILE A 376 -24.20 -1.91 5.47
N LEU A 377 -24.12 -2.97 4.67
CA LEU A 377 -23.09 -3.99 4.71
C LEU A 377 -22.37 -3.99 3.35
N ALA A 378 -21.05 -3.89 3.38
CA ALA A 378 -20.21 -4.14 2.21
C ALA A 378 -19.67 -5.56 2.29
N LEU A 379 -19.95 -6.36 1.27
CA LEU A 379 -19.59 -7.77 1.23
C LEU A 379 -18.61 -8.06 0.09
N GLY A 380 -17.57 -8.83 0.37
CA GLY A 380 -16.63 -9.25 -0.67
C GLY A 380 -15.49 -10.14 -0.20
N TYR A 381 -14.65 -10.52 -1.15
CA TYR A 381 -13.52 -11.43 -0.95
C TYR A 381 -12.20 -10.64 -0.98
N PRO A 382 -11.61 -10.30 0.17
CA PRO A 382 -10.30 -9.65 0.22
C PRO A 382 -9.21 -10.56 -0.39
N LEU A 383 -8.24 -9.95 -1.08
CA LEU A 383 -7.19 -10.63 -1.86
C LEU A 383 -6.44 -11.73 -1.08
N ARG A 384 -6.27 -12.89 -1.72
CA ARG A 384 -5.76 -14.15 -1.15
C ARG A 384 -4.23 -14.21 -1.13
N SER A 385 -3.67 -14.45 0.04
CA SER A 385 -2.49 -15.33 0.15
C SER A 385 -2.49 -16.23 1.40
N ILE A 386 -3.13 -15.89 2.54
CA ILE A 386 -3.03 -16.74 3.76
C ILE A 386 -4.31 -16.86 4.64
N LEU A 387 -5.43 -16.13 4.44
CA LEU A 387 -6.60 -16.25 5.35
C LEU A 387 -7.96 -16.40 4.63
N ALA A 388 -8.62 -17.53 4.97
CA ALA A 388 -9.98 -18.02 4.70
C ALA A 388 -10.60 -17.84 3.30
N ASP A 389 -11.14 -18.93 2.75
CA ASP A 389 -12.07 -18.97 1.60
C ASP A 389 -13.41 -18.22 1.84
N SER A 390 -13.49 -17.36 2.88
CA SER A 390 -14.73 -16.85 3.43
C SER A 390 -15.00 -15.40 3.05
N LEU A 391 -16.26 -15.13 2.72
CA LEU A 391 -16.82 -13.80 2.51
C LEU A 391 -16.55 -12.87 3.71
N ASN A 392 -15.98 -11.70 3.47
CA ASN A 392 -15.83 -10.63 4.46
C ASN A 392 -17.08 -9.73 4.45
N VAL A 393 -17.49 -9.27 5.63
CA VAL A 393 -18.61 -8.36 5.82
C VAL A 393 -18.16 -7.19 6.68
N THR A 394 -18.21 -5.98 6.13
CA THR A 394 -17.97 -4.75 6.87
C THR A 394 -19.26 -3.94 6.98
N ARG A 395 -19.58 -3.47 8.19
CA ARG A 395 -20.75 -2.63 8.45
C ARG A 395 -20.37 -1.16 8.43
N GLY A 396 -21.29 -0.34 7.94
CA GLY A 396 -21.22 1.11 8.04
C GLY A 396 -22.58 1.73 7.72
N ASN A 397 -22.55 2.98 7.28
CA ASN A 397 -23.73 3.70 6.80
C ASN A 397 -23.42 4.49 5.52
N VAL A 398 -24.48 4.95 4.86
CA VAL A 398 -24.39 5.95 3.78
C VAL A 398 -24.11 7.32 4.39
N SER A 399 -22.89 7.83 4.20
CA SER A 399 -22.43 9.11 4.75
C SER A 399 -22.70 10.30 3.83
N SER A 400 -22.86 10.07 2.52
CA SER A 400 -23.30 11.08 1.54
C SER A 400 -24.00 10.43 0.35
N LEU A 401 -24.97 11.14 -0.25
CA LEU A 401 -25.66 10.73 -1.48
C LEU A 401 -24.94 11.16 -2.77
N LEU A 402 -23.76 11.77 -2.61
CA LEU A 402 -22.91 12.27 -3.69
C LEU A 402 -21.47 11.83 -3.46
N GLY A 403 -20.78 11.51 -4.54
CA GLY A 403 -19.37 11.18 -4.56
C GLY A 403 -18.47 12.41 -4.42
N LEU A 404 -17.18 12.19 -4.73
CA LEU A 404 -16.18 13.23 -4.81
C LEU A 404 -16.63 14.34 -5.78
N MET A 405 -16.37 15.61 -5.45
CA MET A 405 -16.75 16.77 -6.26
C MET A 405 -18.25 16.84 -6.62
N ASN A 406 -19.12 16.33 -5.74
CA ASN A 406 -20.56 16.22 -5.96
C ASN A 406 -20.95 15.31 -7.14
N ASP A 407 -20.13 14.31 -7.48
CA ASP A 407 -20.46 13.35 -8.53
C ASP A 407 -21.74 12.57 -8.18
N PRO A 408 -22.83 12.72 -8.94
CA PRO A 408 -24.11 12.12 -8.62
C PRO A 408 -24.17 10.61 -8.91
N ARG A 409 -23.10 10.00 -9.42
CA ARG A 409 -23.03 8.56 -9.74
C ARG A 409 -22.62 7.71 -8.54
N TYR A 410 -22.07 8.32 -7.50
CA TYR A 410 -21.52 7.62 -6.34
C TYR A 410 -22.21 8.02 -5.04
N LEU A 411 -22.14 7.12 -4.06
CA LEU A 411 -22.42 7.32 -2.65
C LEU A 411 -21.10 7.39 -1.89
N GLN A 412 -21.06 8.16 -0.80
CA GLN A 412 -20.03 7.98 0.22
C GLN A 412 -20.56 7.04 1.30
N ILE A 413 -19.70 6.13 1.75
CA ILE A 413 -20.01 5.14 2.78
C ILE A 413 -18.93 5.14 3.85
N SER A 414 -19.31 4.80 5.07
CA SER A 414 -18.38 4.63 6.19
C SER A 414 -17.89 3.20 6.38
N ALA A 415 -18.50 2.21 5.68
CA ALA A 415 -18.04 0.82 5.74
C ALA A 415 -16.62 0.71 5.20
N ALA A 416 -15.75 0.00 5.93
CA ALA A 416 -14.37 -0.20 5.54
C ALA A 416 -14.28 -1.03 4.24
N VAL A 417 -13.60 -0.50 3.23
CA VAL A 417 -13.36 -1.17 1.94
C VAL A 417 -11.88 -1.51 1.82
N GLN A 418 -11.58 -2.77 1.51
CA GLN A 418 -10.22 -3.26 1.32
C GLN A 418 -10.02 -3.78 -0.11
N PRO A 419 -8.78 -3.89 -0.60
CA PRO A 419 -8.48 -4.55 -1.87
C PRO A 419 -9.12 -5.96 -1.93
N GLY A 420 -9.91 -6.21 -2.98
CA GLY A 420 -10.73 -7.42 -3.17
C GLY A 420 -12.24 -7.21 -2.97
N ASN A 421 -12.68 -6.20 -2.21
CA ASN A 421 -14.11 -5.85 -2.08
C ASN A 421 -14.67 -5.11 -3.31
N SER A 422 -13.81 -4.69 -4.25
CA SER A 422 -14.24 -3.96 -5.46
C SER A 422 -15.14 -4.83 -6.33
N GLY A 423 -16.28 -4.28 -6.71
CA GLY A 423 -17.35 -4.95 -7.45
C GLY A 423 -18.32 -5.74 -6.58
N GLY A 424 -18.06 -5.84 -5.27
CA GLY A 424 -18.98 -6.47 -4.32
C GLY A 424 -20.22 -5.64 -4.04
N PRO A 425 -21.33 -6.26 -3.60
CA PRO A 425 -22.56 -5.55 -3.32
C PRO A 425 -22.45 -4.76 -2.01
N LEU A 426 -23.02 -3.57 -2.03
CA LEU A 426 -23.40 -2.81 -0.84
C LEU A 426 -24.89 -3.11 -0.59
N VAL A 427 -25.22 -3.79 0.51
CA VAL A 427 -26.60 -4.16 0.83
C VAL A 427 -27.09 -3.45 2.08
N ASP A 428 -28.40 -3.21 2.17
CA ASP A 428 -29.02 -2.81 3.43
C ASP A 428 -29.32 -4.03 4.32
N LEU A 429 -29.90 -3.78 5.49
CA LEU A 429 -30.24 -4.85 6.44
C LEU A 429 -31.45 -5.70 6.01
N ALA A 430 -32.07 -5.44 4.86
CA ALA A 430 -33.05 -6.33 4.24
C ALA A 430 -32.44 -7.14 3.08
N GLY A 431 -31.10 -7.15 2.93
CA GLY A 431 -30.41 -7.91 1.88
C GLY A 431 -30.49 -7.28 0.48
N ARG A 432 -31.10 -6.09 0.36
CA ARG A 432 -31.30 -5.42 -0.94
C ARG A 432 -30.04 -4.67 -1.33
N VAL A 433 -29.65 -4.75 -2.60
CA VAL A 433 -28.49 -4.02 -3.13
C VAL A 433 -28.82 -2.54 -3.23
N VAL A 434 -28.07 -1.73 -2.49
CA VAL A 434 -28.16 -0.26 -2.47
C VAL A 434 -26.92 0.42 -3.06
N GLY A 435 -25.98 -0.37 -3.60
CA GLY A 435 -24.84 0.12 -4.38
C GLY A 435 -23.83 -0.96 -4.73
N VAL A 436 -22.80 -0.59 -5.50
CA VAL A 436 -21.67 -1.46 -5.86
C VAL A 436 -20.38 -0.85 -5.35
N VAL A 437 -19.65 -1.56 -4.48
CA VAL A 437 -18.42 -1.05 -3.87
C VAL A 437 -17.35 -0.80 -4.94
N THR A 438 -16.66 0.34 -4.91
CA THR A 438 -15.53 0.64 -5.81
C THR A 438 -14.31 1.13 -5.03
N ALA A 439 -13.15 0.48 -5.20
CA ALA A 439 -11.89 0.97 -4.65
C ALA A 439 -11.17 1.98 -5.55
N LYS A 440 -11.67 2.22 -6.78
CA LYS A 440 -11.05 3.17 -7.73
C LYS A 440 -11.08 4.61 -7.20
N LEU A 441 -12.10 4.93 -6.41
CA LEU A 441 -12.28 6.23 -5.79
C LEU A 441 -11.81 6.24 -4.33
N ASN A 442 -10.93 5.32 -3.94
CA ASN A 442 -10.43 5.24 -2.56
C ASN A 442 -9.82 6.56 -2.08
N ALA A 443 -9.51 6.61 -0.79
CA ALA A 443 -8.95 7.77 -0.10
C ALA A 443 -7.74 8.41 -0.80
N VAL A 444 -6.99 7.66 -1.63
CA VAL A 444 -5.87 8.19 -2.44
C VAL A 444 -6.37 9.13 -3.54
N ALA A 445 -7.42 8.77 -4.28
CA ALA A 445 -8.00 9.62 -5.32
C ALA A 445 -8.72 10.87 -4.74
N VAL A 446 -9.27 10.77 -3.53
CA VAL A 446 -9.80 11.93 -2.80
C VAL A 446 -8.67 12.81 -2.30
N ALA A 447 -7.60 12.22 -1.75
CA ALA A 447 -6.42 12.95 -1.34
C ALA A 447 -5.77 13.71 -2.50
N ASP A 448 -5.74 13.11 -3.70
CA ASP A 448 -5.26 13.75 -4.92
C ASP A 448 -6.15 14.91 -5.40
N ALA A 449 -7.44 14.93 -5.04
CA ALA A 449 -8.40 15.95 -5.48
C ALA A 449 -8.72 17.03 -4.43
N THR A 450 -8.59 16.72 -3.15
CA THR A 450 -8.96 17.62 -2.03
C THR A 450 -7.81 17.94 -1.10
N GLY A 451 -6.65 17.28 -1.25
CA GLY A 451 -5.47 17.48 -0.39
C GLY A 451 -5.60 16.89 1.03
N ASP A 452 -6.72 16.24 1.33
CA ASP A 452 -7.03 15.61 2.63
C ASP A 452 -7.25 14.11 2.41
N ILE A 453 -6.63 13.25 3.24
CA ILE A 453 -6.98 11.81 3.30
C ILE A 453 -8.20 11.70 4.20
N PRO A 454 -9.41 11.45 3.67
CA PRO A 454 -10.57 11.43 4.50
C PRO A 454 -10.62 10.15 5.33
N GLN A 455 -10.83 10.29 6.63
CA GLN A 455 -11.03 9.15 7.52
C GLN A 455 -12.37 8.49 7.23
N SER A 456 -12.36 7.17 6.95
CA SER A 456 -13.58 6.37 6.73
C SER A 456 -14.49 6.87 5.60
N ILE A 457 -13.94 7.48 4.53
CA ILE A 457 -14.71 7.76 3.30
C ILE A 457 -14.34 6.73 2.26
N ASN A 458 -15.28 5.84 1.99
CA ASN A 458 -15.23 4.92 0.86
C ASN A 458 -16.39 5.25 -0.09
N PHE A 459 -16.36 4.68 -1.30
CA PHE A 459 -17.36 4.98 -2.31
C PHE A 459 -18.02 3.72 -2.85
N ALA A 460 -19.28 3.88 -3.20
CA ALA A 460 -20.05 2.88 -3.94
C ALA A 460 -20.75 3.55 -5.12
N ILE A 461 -20.82 2.86 -6.25
CA ILE A 461 -21.65 3.24 -7.40
C ILE A 461 -23.11 3.08 -6.99
N ARG A 462 -23.94 4.05 -7.35
CA ARG A 462 -25.36 4.05 -6.98
C ARG A 462 -26.17 2.98 -7.71
N PRO A 463 -27.29 2.55 -7.11
CA PRO A 463 -28.11 1.47 -7.68
C PRO A 463 -28.81 1.90 -8.97
N ASP A 464 -29.10 3.20 -9.16
CA ASP A 464 -29.69 3.72 -10.41
C ASP A 464 -28.75 3.58 -11.60
N ALA A 465 -27.44 3.75 -11.42
CA ALA A 465 -26.44 3.48 -12.45
C ALA A 465 -26.37 1.99 -12.81
N ALA A 466 -26.41 1.10 -11.81
CA ALA A 466 -26.46 -0.34 -12.04
C ALA A 466 -27.73 -0.78 -12.77
N ILE A 467 -28.90 -0.27 -12.36
CA ILE A 467 -30.20 -0.52 -13.01
C ILE A 467 -30.19 -0.03 -14.46
N ALA A 468 -29.70 1.19 -14.70
CA ALA A 468 -29.60 1.73 -16.06
C ALA A 468 -28.69 0.87 -16.95
N PHE A 469 -27.57 0.38 -16.40
CA PHE A 469 -26.64 -0.49 -17.11
C PHE A 469 -27.25 -1.86 -17.44
N LEU A 470 -28.00 -2.46 -16.51
CA LEU A 470 -28.74 -3.71 -16.73
C LEU A 470 -29.81 -3.54 -17.82
N HIS A 471 -30.61 -2.46 -17.75
CA HIS A 471 -31.61 -2.16 -18.77
C HIS A 471 -31.01 -1.91 -20.15
N ALA A 472 -29.91 -1.14 -20.24
CA ALA A 472 -29.25 -0.83 -21.49
C ALA A 472 -28.73 -2.09 -22.21
N ASN A 473 -28.44 -3.16 -21.46
CA ASN A 473 -27.96 -4.44 -22.00
C ASN A 473 -29.04 -5.53 -22.05
N GLY A 474 -30.30 -5.20 -21.76
CA GLY A 474 -31.42 -6.14 -21.83
C GLY A 474 -31.33 -7.30 -20.83
N ILE A 475 -30.65 -7.10 -19.69
CA ILE A 475 -30.53 -8.12 -18.65
C ILE A 475 -31.77 -8.07 -17.76
N ALA A 476 -32.42 -9.21 -17.54
CA ALA A 476 -33.52 -9.33 -16.58
C ALA A 476 -32.98 -9.39 -15.15
N PHE A 477 -33.52 -8.57 -14.26
CA PHE A 477 -33.13 -8.48 -12.85
C PHE A 477 -34.37 -8.23 -11.98
N GLU A 478 -34.22 -8.46 -10.68
CA GLU A 478 -35.29 -8.29 -9.68
C GLU A 478 -35.07 -7.01 -8.86
N THR A 479 -36.14 -6.33 -8.48
CA THR A 479 -36.09 -5.12 -7.67
C THR A 479 -36.95 -5.22 -6.43
N ALA A 480 -36.44 -4.73 -5.32
CA ALA A 480 -37.14 -4.67 -4.05
C ALA A 480 -37.72 -3.27 -3.77
N ASP A 481 -38.85 -3.21 -3.06
CA ASP A 481 -39.34 -1.95 -2.49
C ASP A 481 -38.53 -1.61 -1.23
N ALA A 482 -38.21 -0.32 -1.05
CA ALA A 482 -37.45 0.21 0.08
C ALA A 482 -38.21 0.12 1.42
N SER A 483 -39.48 -0.26 1.42
CA SER A 483 -40.38 -0.29 2.58
C SER A 483 -40.31 -1.58 3.43
N GLU A 484 -39.58 -2.60 2.99
CA GLU A 484 -39.50 -3.88 3.70
C GLU A 484 -38.80 -3.81 5.07
N PRO A 485 -39.18 -4.68 6.03
CA PRO A 485 -38.58 -4.71 7.37
C PRO A 485 -37.09 -5.04 7.35
N LEU A 486 -36.30 -4.32 8.14
CA LEU A 486 -34.87 -4.57 8.30
C LEU A 486 -34.63 -5.78 9.22
N ALA A 487 -33.67 -6.64 8.85
CA ALA A 487 -33.23 -7.80 9.62
C ALA A 487 -31.98 -7.50 10.47
N SER A 488 -31.48 -8.52 11.19
CA SER A 488 -30.20 -8.42 11.88
C SER A 488 -29.03 -8.56 10.89
N VAL A 489 -27.84 -8.09 11.26
CA VAL A 489 -26.64 -8.19 10.40
C VAL A 489 -26.32 -9.65 10.00
N PRO A 490 -26.34 -10.64 10.91
CA PRO A 490 -26.17 -12.04 10.54
C PRO A 490 -27.24 -12.56 9.58
N ASP A 491 -28.50 -12.16 9.76
CA ASP A 491 -29.61 -12.64 8.93
C ASP A 491 -29.50 -12.09 7.50
N ALA A 492 -29.27 -10.78 7.35
CA ALA A 492 -29.05 -10.14 6.05
C ALA A 492 -27.82 -10.70 5.33
N THR A 493 -26.75 -11.02 6.07
CA THR A 493 -25.56 -11.67 5.48
C THR A 493 -25.86 -13.09 5.01
N ALA A 494 -26.60 -13.86 5.80
CA ALA A 494 -26.94 -15.25 5.48
C ALA A 494 -27.83 -15.35 4.24
N GLU A 495 -28.66 -14.35 4.00
CA GLU A 495 -29.54 -14.24 2.84
C GLU A 495 -28.77 -14.02 1.52
N VAL A 496 -27.74 -13.16 1.53
CA VAL A 496 -27.09 -12.72 0.29
C VAL A 496 -25.79 -13.45 -0.05
N LYS A 497 -25.16 -14.11 0.93
CA LYS A 497 -23.77 -14.63 0.80
C LYS A 497 -23.56 -15.62 -0.35
N ASP A 498 -24.55 -16.43 -0.70
CA ASP A 498 -24.41 -17.50 -1.70
C ASP A 498 -24.47 -16.95 -3.14
N SER A 499 -24.83 -15.68 -3.28
CA SER A 499 -24.92 -14.95 -4.54
C SER A 499 -23.75 -14.00 -4.76
N ILE A 500 -22.72 -14.07 -3.91
CA ILE A 500 -21.52 -13.23 -3.97
C ILE A 500 -20.33 -14.13 -4.24
N LEU A 501 -19.54 -13.80 -5.27
CA LEU A 501 -18.52 -14.67 -5.82
C LEU A 501 -17.20 -13.91 -6.05
N PRO A 502 -16.04 -14.55 -5.86
CA PRO A 502 -14.76 -13.94 -6.19
C PRO A 502 -14.56 -13.90 -7.71
N ILE A 503 -14.04 -12.78 -8.20
CA ILE A 503 -13.71 -12.56 -9.61
C ILE A 503 -12.20 -12.47 -9.74
N LEU A 504 -11.63 -13.25 -10.65
CA LEU A 504 -10.19 -13.36 -10.83
C LEU A 504 -9.82 -13.05 -12.28
N CYS A 505 -8.91 -12.11 -12.45
CA CYS A 505 -8.37 -11.70 -13.73
C CYS A 505 -7.15 -12.54 -14.09
N VAL A 506 -7.12 -13.15 -15.27
CA VAL A 506 -5.98 -13.91 -15.78
C VAL A 506 -5.54 -13.34 -17.13
N GLY A 507 -4.24 -13.06 -17.26
CA GLY A 507 -3.59 -12.55 -18.46
C GLY A 507 -3.92 -11.08 -18.74
N SER A 508 -3.65 -10.18 -17.79
CA SER A 508 -3.87 -8.73 -17.92
C SER A 508 -2.75 -7.97 -18.63
#